data_AF-A0A9C8XGJ2-F1
#
_entry.id   AF-A0A9C8XGJ2-F1
#
_cell.length_a   1.000
_cell.length_b   1.000
_cell.length_c   1.000
_cell.angle_alpha   90.00
_cell.angle_beta   90.00
_cell.angle_gamma   90.00
#
_symmetry.space_group_name_H-M   'P 1'
#
loop_
_entity.id
_entity.type
_entity.pdbx_description
1 polymer ?
#
loop_
_entity_poly.entity_id
_entity_poly.type
_entity_poly.pdbx_seq_one_letter_code
_entity_poly.pdbx_strand_id
1 'polypeptide(L)'
;MGTVRFFRHSTKLSRYYIPTEFVFLAVIEFLVLVLSLYLAMEVRFWGEGWEMDFGEFLSKALIYATVMQLSLLAFGLYQRQAGRFLNMLILR
;
A
#
# COMPACT_ATOMS: atom_id res chain seq x y z
N MET A 1 29.84 3.92 6.54
CA MET A 1 28.52 3.54 5.99
C MET A 1 27.45 4.37 6.67
N GLY A 2 27.11 5.52 6.09
CA GLY A 2 26.09 6.42 6.64
C GLY A 2 24.70 5.87 6.36
N THR A 3 23.95 5.56 7.42
CA THR A 3 22.53 5.25 7.32
C THR A 3 21.81 6.53 6.91
N VAL A 4 21.29 6.55 5.68
CA VAL A 4 20.54 7.67 5.12
C VAL A 4 19.28 7.85 5.98
N ARG A 5 19.31 8.81 6.92
CA ARG A 5 18.17 9.19 7.76
C ARG A 5 17.22 10.02 6.90
N PHE A 6 16.51 9.38 5.98
CA PHE A 6 15.91 10.13 4.87
C PHE A 6 14.78 11.07 5.32
N PHE A 7 13.86 10.73 6.22
CA PHE A 7 12.83 11.70 6.63
C PHE A 7 12.30 11.43 8.04
N ARG A 8 12.81 12.16 9.04
CA ARG A 8 12.26 12.18 10.40
C ARG A 8 11.09 13.19 10.50
N HIS A 9 10.22 13.20 9.52
CA HIS A 9 8.96 13.94 9.61
C HIS A 9 7.85 12.93 9.85
N SER A 10 7.05 13.11 10.88
CA SER A 10 5.78 12.40 10.97
C SER A 10 4.69 13.40 10.66
N THR A 11 3.85 13.01 9.72
CA THR A 11 2.58 13.63 9.47
C THR A 11 1.64 13.24 10.61
N LYS A 12 1.18 14.24 11.38
CA LYS A 12 0.13 14.04 12.38
C LYS A 12 -1.16 13.66 11.65
N LEU A 13 -1.55 12.39 11.71
CA LEU A 13 -2.88 11.96 11.26
C LEU A 13 -3.79 11.84 12.50
N SER A 14 -4.72 12.79 12.65
CA SER A 14 -5.81 12.84 13.64
C SER A 14 -5.43 12.83 15.14
N ARG A 15 -4.65 11.84 15.60
CA ARG A 15 -4.15 11.73 17.00
C ARG A 15 -2.99 10.75 17.17
N TYR A 16 -2.58 10.04 16.10
CA TYR A 16 -1.52 9.03 16.12
C TYR A 16 -0.36 9.46 15.21
N TYR A 17 0.86 9.27 15.69
CA TYR A 17 2.09 9.60 14.97
C TYR A 17 2.36 8.47 13.97
N ILE A 18 1.88 8.63 12.73
CA ILE A 18 2.16 7.68 11.65
C ILE A 18 3.47 8.14 10.98
N PRO A 19 4.52 7.29 10.94
CA PRO A 19 5.74 7.58 10.19
C PRO A 19 5.40 7.83 8.72
N THR A 20 5.93 8.91 8.12
CA THR A 20 5.67 9.25 6.71
C THR A 20 6.06 8.14 5.74
N GLU A 21 7.01 7.30 6.15
CA GLU A 21 7.48 6.14 5.41
C GLU A 21 6.34 5.15 5.14
N PHE A 22 5.43 4.96 6.10
CA PHE A 22 4.29 4.05 5.93
C PHE A 22 3.21 4.63 5.02
N VAL A 23 3.01 5.95 5.05
CA VAL A 23 2.09 6.62 4.13
C VAL A 23 2.61 6.50 2.69
N PHE A 24 3.90 6.78 2.49
CA PHE A 24 4.52 6.67 1.17
C PHE A 24 4.51 5.22 0.66
N LEU A 25 4.79 4.25 1.54
CA LEU A 25 4.71 2.83 1.21
C LEU A 25 3.29 2.42 0.82
N ALA A 26 2.27 2.85 1.56
CA ALA A 26 0.88 2.54 1.25
C ALA A 26 0.44 3.13 -0.11
N VAL A 27 0.91 4.34 -0.45
CA VAL A 27 0.62 4.96 -1.76
C VAL A 27 1.29 4.18 -2.89
N ILE A 28 2.57 3.82 -2.74
CA ILE A 28 3.27 3.01 -3.74
C ILE A 28 2.60 1.64 -3.90
N GLU A 29 2.28 0.98 -2.79
CA GLU A 29 1.62 -0.32 -2.78
C GLU A 29 0.27 -0.27 -3.51
N PHE A 30 -0.53 0.76 -3.23
CA PHE A 30 -1.79 0.98 -3.92
C PHE A 30 -1.61 1.16 -5.44
N LEU A 31 -0.64 1.96 -5.88
CA LEU A 31 -0.34 2.15 -7.31
C LEU A 31 0.12 0.84 -7.95
N VAL A 32 0.95 0.05 -7.27
CA VAL A 32 1.40 -1.26 -7.75
C VAL A 32 0.23 -2.23 -7.90
N LEU A 33 -0.72 -2.24 -6.96
CA LEU A 33 -1.93 -3.07 -7.04
C LEU A 33 -2.84 -2.67 -8.19
N VAL A 34 -2.96 -1.37 -8.48
CA VAL A 34 -3.71 -0.91 -9.66
C VAL A 34 -3.00 -1.34 -10.95
N LEU A 35 -1.69 -1.09 -11.05
CA LEU A 35 -0.90 -1.44 -12.22
C LEU A 35 -0.86 -2.94 -12.50
N SER A 36 -0.84 -3.78 -11.46
CA SER A 36 -0.82 -5.23 -11.63
C SER A 36 -2.07 -5.75 -12.36
N LEU A 37 -3.23 -5.14 -12.12
CA LEU A 37 -4.48 -5.47 -12.84
C LEU A 37 -4.44 -5.05 -14.30
N TYR A 38 -3.88 -3.88 -14.61
CA TYR A 38 -3.68 -3.45 -16.00
C TYR A 38 -2.70 -4.37 -16.72
N LEU A 39 -1.58 -4.74 -16.08
CA LEU A 39 -0.64 -5.70 -16.64
C LEU A 39 -1.27 -7.09 -16.84
N ALA A 40 -2.10 -7.54 -15.90
CA ALA A 40 -2.81 -8.81 -16.04
C ALA A 40 -3.78 -8.80 -17.23
N MET A 41 -4.45 -7.67 -17.49
CA MET A 41 -5.29 -7.48 -18.66
C MET A 41 -4.47 -7.50 -19.96
N GLU A 42 -3.38 -6.75 -19.99
CA GLU A 42 -2.47 -6.70 -21.15
C GLU A 42 -1.96 -8.10 -21.52
N VAL A 43 -1.50 -8.86 -20.52
CA VAL A 43 -1.03 -10.24 -20.72
C VAL A 43 -2.17 -11.16 -21.16
N ARG A 44 -3.37 -10.97 -20.64
CA ARG A 44 -4.52 -11.84 -20.93
C ARG A 44 -5.04 -11.67 -22.36
N PHE A 45 -5.03 -10.45 -22.89
CA PHE A 45 -5.55 -10.13 -24.22
C PHE A 45 -4.44 -9.82 -25.22
N TRP A 46 -3.23 -10.30 -24.92
CA TRP A 46 -2.08 -10.11 -25.78
C TRP A 46 -2.32 -10.74 -27.16
N GLY A 47 -2.50 -9.90 -28.17
CA GLY A 47 -2.69 -10.33 -29.56
C GLY A 47 -4.14 -10.54 -29.99
N GLU A 48 -5.12 -10.34 -29.11
CA GLU A 48 -6.53 -10.24 -29.51
C GLU A 48 -6.93 -8.75 -29.61
N GLY A 49 -7.58 -8.38 -30.71
CA GLY A 49 -8.07 -7.01 -30.93
C GLY A 49 -9.25 -6.70 -30.02
N TRP A 50 -8.97 -6.41 -28.76
CA TRP A 50 -10.00 -6.05 -27.79
C TRP A 50 -10.15 -4.53 -27.69
N GLU A 51 -11.38 -4.04 -27.74
CA GLU A 51 -11.71 -2.66 -27.42
C GLU A 51 -11.56 -2.45 -25.91
N MET A 52 -10.48 -1.79 -25.51
CA MET A 52 -10.25 -1.41 -24.12
C MET A 52 -11.18 -0.24 -23.76
N ASP A 53 -12.35 -0.54 -23.21
CA ASP A 53 -13.12 0.47 -22.49
C ASP A 53 -12.48 0.70 -21.10
N PHE A 54 -11.38 1.47 -21.10
CA PHE A 54 -10.56 1.76 -19.94
C PHE A 54 -11.36 2.42 -18.81
N GLY A 55 -12.44 3.14 -19.13
CA GLY A 55 -13.26 3.89 -18.18
C GLY A 55 -13.97 2.97 -17.18
N GLU A 56 -14.59 1.90 -17.66
CA GLU A 56 -15.28 0.94 -16.79
C GLU A 56 -14.30 0.12 -15.95
N PHE A 57 -13.14 -0.22 -16.53
CA PHE A 57 -12.14 -1.05 -15.87
C PHE A 57 -11.46 -0.34 -14.69
N LEU A 58 -11.22 0.96 -14.79
CA LEU A 58 -10.59 1.75 -13.73
C LEU A 58 -11.35 1.67 -12.41
N SER A 59 -12.69 1.71 -12.46
CA SER A 59 -13.53 1.60 -11.26
C SER A 59 -13.34 0.26 -10.54
N LYS A 60 -13.21 -0.84 -11.29
CA LYS A 60 -12.97 -2.19 -10.77
C LYS A 60 -11.57 -2.32 -10.17
N ALA A 61 -10.57 -1.75 -10.84
CA ALA A 61 -9.19 -1.74 -10.36
C ALA A 61 -9.03 -0.98 -9.05
N LEU A 62 -9.71 0.17 -8.90
CA LEU A 62 -9.70 0.94 -7.66
C LEU A 62 -10.38 0.19 -6.51
N ILE A 63 -11.51 -0.47 -6.75
CA ILE A 63 -12.20 -1.27 -5.73
C ILE A 63 -11.30 -2.42 -5.27
N TYR A 64 -10.71 -3.16 -6.22
CA TYR A 64 -9.77 -4.23 -5.91
C TYR A 64 -8.59 -3.74 -5.07
N ALA A 65 -7.90 -2.68 -5.52
CA ALA A 65 -6.73 -2.15 -4.83
C ALA A 65 -7.10 -1.66 -3.42
N THR A 66 -8.28 -1.05 -3.25
CA THR A 66 -8.76 -0.59 -1.94
C THR A 66 -9.04 -1.76 -0.99
N VAL A 67 -9.75 -2.79 -1.46
CA VAL A 67 -10.06 -3.98 -0.65
C VAL A 67 -8.77 -4.68 -0.24
N MET A 68 -7.85 -4.89 -1.18
CA MET A 68 -6.55 -5.49 -0.89
C MET A 68 -5.73 -4.65 0.10
N GLN A 69 -5.70 -3.33 -0.06
CA GLN A 69 -5.01 -2.43 0.85
C GLN A 69 -5.56 -2.55 2.29
N LEU A 70 -6.89 -2.61 2.44
CA LEU A 70 -7.54 -2.80 3.73
C LEU A 70 -7.24 -4.18 4.33
N SER A 71 -7.19 -5.24 3.52
CA SER A 71 -6.78 -6.57 3.98
C SER A 71 -5.35 -6.57 4.49
N LEU A 72 -4.39 -5.98 3.75
CA LEU A 72 -2.99 -5.89 4.17
C LEU A 72 -2.81 -5.07 5.45
N LEU A 73 -3.58 -3.98 5.59
CA LEU A 73 -3.64 -3.19 6.82
C LEU A 73 -4.18 -4.02 8.00
N ALA A 74 -5.26 -4.78 7.79
CA ALA A 74 -5.87 -5.63 8.81
C ALA A 74 -4.94 -6.77 9.26
N PHE A 75 -4.17 -7.35 8.33
CA PHE A 75 -3.14 -8.35 8.65
C PHE A 75 -1.94 -7.78 9.42
N GLY A 76 -1.89 -6.47 9.64
CA GLY A 76 -0.86 -5.85 10.45
C GLY A 76 0.51 -5.84 9.79
N LEU A 77 0.59 -5.88 8.46
CA LEU A 77 1.87 -5.76 7.72
C LEU A 77 2.64 -4.47 8.06
N TYR A 78 1.91 -3.44 8.49
CA TYR A 78 2.44 -2.16 8.93
C TYR A 78 2.86 -2.14 10.43
N GLN A 79 2.65 -3.22 11.20
CA GLN A 79 2.85 -3.27 12.66
C GLN A 79 4.28 -3.51 13.14
N ARG A 80 5.32 -3.44 12.29
CA ARG A 80 6.69 -3.81 12.68
C ARG A 80 7.37 -2.87 13.71
N GLN A 81 6.66 -1.85 14.23
CA GLN A 81 7.07 -1.08 15.42
C GLN A 81 6.11 -1.21 16.63
N ALA A 82 4.88 -1.70 16.47
CA ALA A 82 3.94 -1.86 17.59
C ALA A 82 4.40 -2.95 18.57
N GLY A 83 4.99 -4.04 18.04
CA GLY A 83 5.53 -5.13 18.85
C GLY A 83 6.71 -4.71 19.74
N ARG A 84 7.57 -3.78 19.31
CA ARG A 84 8.70 -3.31 20.15
C ARG A 84 8.23 -2.46 21.34
N PHE A 85 7.15 -1.69 21.17
CA PHE A 85 6.61 -0.84 22.22
C PHE A 85 5.83 -1.65 23.26
N LEU A 86 5.02 -2.63 22.83
CA LEU A 86 4.34 -3.56 23.72
C LEU A 86 5.32 -4.47 24.48
N ASN A 87 6.37 -4.96 23.80
CA ASN A 87 7.38 -5.81 24.46
C ASN A 87 8.19 -5.02 25.52
N MET A 88 8.46 -3.72 25.29
CA MET A 88 9.04 -2.84 26.32
C MET A 88 8.11 -2.52 27.48
N LEU A 89 6.78 -2.51 27.27
CA LEU A 89 5.78 -2.28 28.33
C LEU A 89 5.49 -3.55 29.15
N ILE A 90 5.58 -4.74 28.54
CA ILE A 90 5.35 -6.03 29.19
C ILE A 90 6.59 -6.47 30.00
N LEU A 91 7.79 -6.00 29.64
CA LEU A 91 9.04 -6.27 30.35
C LEU A 91 9.32 -5.31 31.54
N ARG A 92 8.31 -4.64 32.08
CA ARG A 92 8.46 -3.78 33.27
C ARG A 92 7.49 -4.15 34.38
#